data_AF-A0A6I5RJJ9-F1
#
_entry.id   AF-A0A6I5RJJ9-F1
#
_cell.length_a   1.000
_cell.length_b   1.000
_cell.length_c   1.000
_cell.angle_alpha   90.00
_cell.angle_beta   90.00
_cell.angle_gamma   90.00
#
_symmetry.space_group_name_H-M   'P 1'
#
loop_
_entity.id
_entity.type
_entity.pdbx_description
1 polymer ?
#
loop_
_entity_poly.entity_id
_entity_poly.type
_entity_poly.pdbx_seq_one_letter_code
_entity_poly.pdbx_strand_id
1 'polypeptide(L)'
;MFERKKQKQASWLDRILALLAVVNLTLVAFYWTYVPWRDFYLRYLPEFTWWYGETFKGMEPNRDTVAYLATVDELQEAGLDAPESEALLEELRDRSVAMVDENPFALAEKSGTLERIKNEMRDRMGLESSKEAFRNFWEADYLDAVGPGEALAFFDDDIRPLMETNFFRG
;
A
#
# COMPACT_ATOMS: atom_id res chain seq x y z
N MET A 1 54.18 38.41 19.70
CA MET A 1 52.75 38.59 19.39
C MET A 1 52.49 37.90 18.05
N PHE A 2 52.02 36.65 18.07
CA PHE A 2 51.76 35.91 16.82
C PHE A 2 50.34 36.24 16.34
N GLU A 3 50.25 37.07 15.30
CA GLU A 3 49.01 37.34 14.59
C GLU A 3 48.54 36.06 13.89
N ARG A 4 47.43 35.48 14.35
CA ARG A 4 46.69 34.46 13.60
C ARG A 4 46.16 35.12 12.32
N LYS A 5 46.81 34.87 11.19
CA LYS A 5 46.32 35.29 9.86
C LYS A 5 44.95 34.66 9.60
N LYS A 6 43.96 35.52 9.40
CA LYS A 6 42.55 35.25 9.09
C LYS A 6 42.38 34.09 8.10
N GLN A 7 41.75 33.03 8.58
CA GLN A 7 41.08 32.02 7.77
C GLN A 7 39.85 32.70 7.12
N LYS A 8 40.03 33.35 5.97
CA LYS A 8 38.96 34.07 5.25
C LYS A 8 38.88 33.73 3.76
N GLN A 9 39.29 32.52 3.38
CA GLN A 9 39.01 31.97 2.06
C GLN A 9 38.61 30.50 2.18
N ALA A 10 37.39 30.26 2.65
CA ALA A 10 36.70 28.99 2.46
C ALA A 10 35.17 29.12 2.41
N SER A 11 34.59 30.33 2.34
CA SER A 11 33.15 30.50 2.62
C SER A 11 32.20 29.86 1.62
N TRP A 12 32.57 29.71 0.35
CA TRP A 12 31.70 29.13 -0.67
C TRP A 12 31.99 27.64 -0.91
N LEU A 13 33.28 27.24 -0.84
CA LEU A 13 33.68 25.83 -0.88
C LEU A 13 33.17 25.09 0.36
N ASP A 14 33.24 25.68 1.55
CA ASP A 14 32.67 25.09 2.78
C ASP A 14 31.14 24.99 2.68
N ARG A 15 30.46 25.95 2.02
CA ARG A 15 29.02 25.87 1.77
C ARG A 15 28.67 24.76 0.78
N ILE A 16 29.45 24.60 -0.29
CA ILE A 16 29.28 23.49 -1.24
C ILE A 16 29.56 22.16 -0.54
N LEU A 17 30.65 22.05 0.22
CA LEU A 17 30.99 20.86 0.97
C LEU A 17 29.91 20.52 2.00
N ALA A 18 29.39 21.52 2.72
CA ALA A 18 28.28 21.34 3.64
C ALA A 18 27.00 20.89 2.92
N LEU A 19 26.69 21.48 1.76
CA LEU A 19 25.54 21.07 0.95
C LEU A 19 25.68 19.64 0.45
N LEU A 20 26.87 19.26 -0.05
CA LEU A 20 27.18 17.89 -0.45
C LEU A 20 27.07 16.91 0.73
N ALA A 21 27.54 17.31 1.92
CA ALA A 21 27.43 16.50 3.12
C ALA A 21 25.98 16.31 3.56
N VAL A 22 25.15 17.36 3.48
CA VAL A 22 23.70 17.28 3.77
C VAL A 22 23.00 16.39 2.75
N VAL A 23 23.26 16.57 1.46
CA VAL A 23 22.69 15.71 0.40
C VAL A 23 23.11 14.25 0.63
N ASN A 24 24.38 13.99 0.91
CA ASN A 24 24.88 12.65 1.18
C ASN A 24 24.21 12.05 2.42
N LEU A 25 24.10 12.80 3.51
CA LEU A 25 23.44 12.36 4.73
C LEU A 25 21.96 12.03 4.48
N THR A 26 21.24 12.87 3.74
CA THR A 26 19.86 12.62 3.34
C THR A 26 19.74 11.36 2.49
N LEU A 27 20.65 11.14 1.54
CA LEU A 27 20.66 9.92 0.71
C LEU A 27 20.95 8.66 1.53
N VAL A 28 21.90 8.72 2.48
CA VAL A 28 22.21 7.60 3.37
C VAL A 28 21.03 7.30 4.30
N ALA A 29 20.43 8.34 4.88
CA ALA A 29 19.23 8.20 5.71
C ALA A 29 18.09 7.56 4.92
N PHE A 30 17.81 8.09 3.71
CA PHE A 30 16.80 7.53 2.82
C PHE A 30 17.10 6.08 2.45
N TYR A 31 18.34 5.73 2.11
CA TYR A 31 18.71 4.34 1.78
C TYR A 31 18.44 3.39 2.95
N TRP A 32 18.70 3.85 4.18
CA TRP A 32 18.44 3.09 5.40
C TRP A 32 16.95 2.98 5.74
N THR A 33 16.16 4.03 5.53
CA THR A 33 14.74 4.05 5.88
C THR A 33 13.84 3.46 4.80
N TYR A 34 14.26 3.47 3.52
CA TYR A 34 13.39 3.13 2.40
C TYR A 34 12.84 1.71 2.46
N VAL A 35 13.69 0.71 2.70
CA VAL A 35 13.25 -0.69 2.76
C VAL A 35 12.45 -0.98 4.03
N PRO A 36 12.91 -0.60 5.24
CA PRO A 36 12.17 -0.85 6.48
C PRO A 36 10.85 -0.08 6.58
N TRP A 37 10.76 1.13 6.01
CA TRP A 37 9.57 1.99 6.07
C TRP A 37 8.83 2.06 4.73
N ARG A 38 9.03 1.06 3.86
CA ARG A 38 8.41 1.04 2.52
C ARG A 38 6.91 1.29 2.55
N ASP A 39 6.20 0.69 3.52
CA ASP A 39 4.74 0.81 3.63
C ASP A 39 4.32 2.25 3.99
N PHE A 40 5.14 2.96 4.79
CA PHE A 40 4.96 4.38 5.03
C PHE A 40 5.19 5.20 3.74
N TYR A 41 6.24 4.91 2.98
CA TYR A 41 6.51 5.60 1.72
C TYR A 41 5.41 5.37 0.67
N LEU A 42 4.89 4.14 0.54
CA LEU A 42 3.78 3.82 -0.35
C LEU A 42 2.51 4.59 0.04
N ARG A 43 2.22 4.70 1.34
CA ARG A 43 1.05 5.41 1.84
C ARG A 43 1.10 6.93 1.61
N TYR A 44 2.25 7.57 1.81
CA TYR A 44 2.35 9.04 1.79
C TYR A 44 2.96 9.61 0.51
N LEU A 45 3.72 8.82 -0.24
CA LEU A 45 4.41 9.21 -1.48
C LEU A 45 4.28 8.10 -2.55
N PRO A 46 3.05 7.68 -2.91
CA PRO A 46 2.82 6.50 -3.76
C PRO A 46 3.55 6.58 -5.11
N GLU A 47 3.38 7.69 -5.84
CA GLU A 47 3.98 7.89 -7.17
C GLU A 47 5.51 7.78 -7.17
N PHE A 48 6.17 8.47 -6.23
CA PHE A 48 7.63 8.43 -6.11
C PHE A 48 8.12 7.03 -5.69
N THR A 49 7.41 6.40 -4.76
CA THR A 49 7.80 5.11 -4.19
C THR A 49 7.67 3.99 -5.22
N TRP A 50 6.62 4.05 -6.04
CA TRP A 50 6.40 3.15 -7.17
C TRP A 50 7.51 3.32 -8.21
N TRP A 51 7.74 4.54 -8.70
CA TRP A 51 8.79 4.82 -9.69
C TRP A 51 10.19 4.41 -9.22
N TYR A 52 10.57 4.80 -8.00
CA TYR A 52 11.89 4.46 -7.44
C TYR A 52 12.04 2.96 -7.21
N GLY A 53 10.95 2.32 -6.80
CA GLY A 53 10.86 0.90 -6.55
C GLY A 53 11.05 0.03 -7.78
N GLU A 54 10.27 0.32 -8.82
CA GLU A 54 10.34 -0.37 -10.10
C GLU A 54 11.70 -0.12 -10.77
N THR A 55 12.12 1.15 -10.86
CA THR A 55 13.33 1.53 -11.61
C THR A 55 14.63 1.04 -10.96
N PHE A 56 14.74 1.09 -9.62
CA PHE A 56 16.01 0.87 -8.92
C PHE A 56 16.00 -0.30 -7.94
N LYS A 57 14.84 -0.88 -7.63
CA LYS A 57 14.70 -1.94 -6.62
C LYS A 57 14.01 -3.21 -7.11
N GLY A 58 13.60 -3.27 -8.40
CA GLY A 58 13.00 -4.46 -8.99
C GLY A 58 11.73 -4.90 -8.27
N MET A 59 10.92 -3.94 -7.80
CA MET A 59 9.66 -4.24 -7.13
C MET A 59 8.60 -4.57 -8.16
N GLU A 60 8.03 -5.77 -8.03
CA GLU A 60 6.89 -6.21 -8.84
C GLU A 60 5.64 -6.29 -7.98
N PRO A 61 4.52 -5.67 -8.40
CA PRO A 61 3.27 -5.80 -7.68
C PRO A 61 2.73 -7.23 -7.84
N ASN A 62 2.17 -7.78 -6.78
CA ASN A 62 1.53 -9.09 -6.88
C ASN A 62 0.26 -8.98 -7.74
N ARG A 63 0.20 -9.81 -8.79
CA ARG A 63 -0.87 -9.80 -9.79
C ARG A 63 -2.27 -10.01 -9.19
N ASP A 64 -2.38 -10.83 -8.15
CA ASP A 64 -3.67 -11.22 -7.57
C ASP A 64 -4.26 -10.03 -6.80
N THR A 65 -3.44 -9.34 -6.01
CA THR A 65 -3.85 -8.12 -5.30
C THR A 65 -4.11 -6.95 -6.24
N VAL A 66 -3.33 -6.80 -7.32
CA VAL A 66 -3.59 -5.77 -8.35
C VAL A 66 -4.93 -6.00 -9.00
N ALA A 67 -5.18 -7.23 -9.44
CA ALA A 67 -6.41 -7.56 -10.13
C ALA A 67 -7.62 -7.49 -9.18
N TYR A 68 -7.45 -7.79 -7.88
CA TYR A 68 -8.48 -7.55 -6.87
C TYR A 68 -8.85 -6.07 -6.78
N LEU A 69 -7.86 -5.19 -6.60
CA LEU A 69 -8.10 -3.75 -6.47
C LEU A 69 -8.72 -3.17 -7.74
N ALA A 70 -8.32 -3.64 -8.91
CA ALA A 70 -8.93 -3.25 -10.17
C ALA A 70 -10.43 -3.62 -10.23
N THR A 71 -10.82 -4.82 -9.78
CA THR A 71 -12.25 -5.20 -9.70
C THR A 71 -13.03 -4.31 -8.72
N VAL A 72 -12.41 -3.87 -7.61
CA VAL A 72 -13.03 -2.90 -6.69
C VAL A 72 -13.22 -1.55 -7.40
N ASP A 73 -12.20 -1.07 -8.11
CA ASP A 73 -12.27 0.20 -8.84
C ASP A 73 -13.36 0.16 -9.91
N GLU A 74 -13.47 -0.94 -10.67
CA GLU A 74 -14.54 -1.15 -11.66
C GLU A 74 -15.93 -1.13 -11.00
N LEU A 75 -16.10 -1.75 -9.84
CA LEU A 75 -17.37 -1.72 -9.08
C LEU A 75 -17.71 -0.29 -8.61
N GLN A 76 -16.72 0.45 -8.13
CA GLN A 76 -16.89 1.84 -7.68
C GLN A 76 -17.28 2.77 -8.84
N GLU A 77 -16.68 2.56 -10.02
CA GLU A 77 -16.98 3.33 -11.23
C GLU A 77 -18.36 3.01 -11.80
N ALA A 78 -18.74 1.73 -11.84
CA ALA A 78 -20.05 1.30 -12.32
C ALA A 78 -21.18 1.71 -11.37
N GLY A 79 -20.94 1.60 -10.06
CA GLY A 79 -21.94 1.79 -9.01
C GLY A 79 -22.80 0.56 -8.79
N LEU A 80 -23.29 0.33 -7.56
CA LEU A 80 -23.95 -0.94 -7.20
C LEU A 80 -25.24 -1.26 -7.96
N ASP A 81 -25.94 -0.24 -8.48
CA ASP A 81 -27.18 -0.42 -9.25
C ASP A 81 -26.95 -0.83 -10.72
N ALA A 82 -25.69 -0.87 -11.16
CA ALA A 82 -25.37 -1.18 -12.55
C ALA A 82 -25.59 -2.67 -12.87
N PRO A 83 -26.03 -3.03 -14.09
CA PRO A 83 -26.24 -4.42 -14.50
C PRO A 83 -25.01 -5.33 -14.33
N GLU A 84 -23.81 -4.78 -14.46
CA GLU A 84 -22.53 -5.46 -14.30
C GLU A 84 -22.10 -5.68 -12.85
N SER A 85 -22.71 -4.97 -11.89
CA SER A 85 -22.23 -4.95 -10.49
C SER A 85 -22.38 -6.29 -9.77
N GLU A 86 -23.41 -7.09 -10.07
CA GLU A 86 -23.54 -8.42 -9.48
C GLU A 86 -22.37 -9.34 -9.89
N ALA A 87 -21.93 -9.25 -11.14
CA ALA A 87 -20.80 -10.04 -11.63
C ALA A 87 -19.48 -9.60 -10.98
N LEU A 88 -19.28 -8.29 -10.80
CA LEU A 88 -18.11 -7.74 -10.11
C LEU A 88 -18.11 -8.14 -8.63
N LEU A 89 -19.26 -8.11 -7.96
CA LEU A 89 -19.41 -8.55 -6.58
C LEU A 89 -19.12 -10.05 -6.43
N GLU A 90 -19.61 -10.90 -7.36
CA GLU A 90 -19.28 -12.32 -7.39
C GLU A 90 -17.78 -12.56 -7.55
N GLU A 91 -17.15 -11.85 -8.49
CA GLU A 91 -15.72 -11.93 -8.70
C GLU A 91 -14.90 -11.49 -7.46
N LEU A 92 -15.33 -10.43 -6.76
CA LEU A 92 -14.70 -9.99 -5.52
C LEU A 92 -14.82 -11.04 -4.40
N ARG A 93 -15.97 -11.71 -4.28
CA ARG A 93 -16.15 -12.82 -3.32
C ARG A 93 -15.19 -13.96 -3.61
N ASP A 94 -15.06 -14.37 -4.87
CA ASP A 94 -14.17 -15.45 -5.29
C ASP A 94 -12.69 -15.11 -5.10
N ARG A 95 -12.27 -13.92 -5.54
CA ARG A 95 -10.90 -13.41 -5.35
C ARG A 95 -10.55 -13.29 -3.86
N SER A 96 -11.52 -12.93 -3.02
CA SER A 96 -11.30 -12.85 -1.58
C SER A 96 -11.03 -14.22 -0.96
N VAL A 97 -11.78 -15.24 -1.36
CA VAL A 97 -11.58 -16.62 -0.91
C VAL A 97 -10.22 -17.12 -1.35
N ALA A 98 -9.89 -16.95 -2.63
CA ALA A 98 -8.59 -17.33 -3.20
C ALA A 98 -7.43 -16.64 -2.46
N MET A 99 -7.53 -15.34 -2.21
CA MET A 99 -6.52 -14.59 -1.44
C MET A 99 -6.31 -15.16 -0.03
N VAL A 100 -7.39 -15.54 0.66
CA VAL A 100 -7.30 -16.13 2.01
C VAL A 100 -6.67 -17.53 1.97
N ASP A 101 -6.96 -18.33 0.94
CA ASP A 101 -6.45 -19.69 0.79
C ASP A 101 -4.98 -19.75 0.33
N GLU A 102 -4.64 -18.95 -0.66
CA GLU A 102 -3.35 -19.04 -1.35
C GLU A 102 -2.29 -18.13 -0.74
N ASN A 103 -2.71 -17.13 0.04
CA ASN A 103 -1.84 -16.16 0.69
C ASN A 103 -0.82 -15.53 -0.29
N PRO A 104 -1.28 -14.69 -1.24
CA PRO A 104 -0.40 -14.05 -2.21
C PRO A 104 0.65 -13.12 -1.56
N PHE A 105 0.46 -12.76 -0.30
CA PHE A 105 1.40 -11.96 0.50
C PHE A 105 2.61 -12.76 0.99
N ALA A 106 2.57 -14.10 0.95
CA ALA A 106 3.68 -14.95 1.35
C ALA A 106 4.92 -14.71 0.47
N LEU A 107 4.74 -14.46 -0.83
CA LEU A 107 5.82 -14.16 -1.78
C LEU A 107 6.61 -12.89 -1.41
N ALA A 108 5.95 -11.94 -0.75
CA ALA A 108 6.54 -10.68 -0.30
C ALA A 108 7.05 -10.73 1.16
N GLU A 109 7.08 -11.90 1.80
CA GLU A 109 7.33 -12.09 3.24
C GLU A 109 6.33 -11.29 4.12
N LYS A 110 5.11 -11.09 3.61
CA LYS A 110 4.08 -10.23 4.18
C LYS A 110 2.84 -10.96 4.67
N SER A 111 2.94 -12.25 5.01
CA SER A 111 1.79 -13.00 5.55
C SER A 111 1.14 -12.34 6.77
N GLY A 112 1.89 -11.59 7.59
CA GLY A 112 1.34 -10.79 8.68
C GLY A 112 0.40 -9.66 8.22
N THR A 113 0.62 -9.10 7.03
CA THR A 113 -0.28 -8.11 6.41
C THR A 113 -1.61 -8.76 6.03
N LEU A 114 -1.58 -9.97 5.47
CA LEU A 114 -2.80 -10.73 5.20
C LEU A 114 -3.56 -11.05 6.49
N GLU A 115 -2.85 -11.44 7.56
CA GLU A 115 -3.51 -11.65 8.86
C GLU A 115 -4.16 -10.38 9.40
N ARG A 116 -3.54 -9.21 9.21
CA ARG A 116 -4.16 -7.93 9.53
C ARG A 116 -5.43 -7.72 8.71
N ILE A 117 -5.36 -7.81 7.38
CA ILE A 117 -6.53 -7.68 6.48
C ILE A 117 -7.67 -8.61 6.93
N LYS A 118 -7.35 -9.87 7.25
CA LYS A 118 -8.32 -10.86 7.74
C LYS A 118 -8.95 -10.46 9.07
N ASN A 119 -8.20 -9.83 9.98
CA ASN A 119 -8.73 -9.33 11.25
C ASN A 119 -9.68 -8.15 11.00
N GLU A 120 -9.27 -7.14 10.23
CA GLU A 120 -10.09 -5.95 9.94
C GLU A 120 -11.45 -6.35 9.33
N MET A 121 -11.46 -7.31 8.40
CA MET A 121 -12.71 -7.81 7.81
C MET A 121 -13.58 -8.56 8.81
N ARG A 122 -12.98 -9.41 9.66
CA ARG A 122 -13.70 -10.13 10.72
C ARG A 122 -14.33 -9.17 11.71
N ASP A 123 -13.61 -8.12 12.07
CA ASP A 123 -14.06 -7.09 13.00
C ASP A 123 -15.19 -6.24 12.38
N ARG A 124 -15.06 -5.84 11.11
CA ARG A 124 -16.10 -5.10 10.37
C ARG A 124 -17.41 -5.89 10.27
N MET A 125 -17.32 -7.19 9.98
CA MET A 125 -18.48 -8.04 9.76
C MET A 125 -19.00 -8.72 11.03
N GLY A 126 -18.25 -8.68 12.13
CA GLY A 126 -18.57 -9.38 13.37
C GLY A 126 -18.55 -10.92 13.22
N LEU A 127 -17.66 -11.46 12.40
CA LEU A 127 -17.58 -12.89 12.08
C LEU A 127 -16.24 -13.51 12.48
N GLU A 128 -16.24 -14.80 12.83
CA GLU A 128 -15.00 -15.52 13.16
C GLU A 128 -14.22 -15.98 11.93
N SER A 129 -14.90 -16.28 10.82
CA SER A 129 -14.29 -16.74 9.58
C SER A 129 -13.95 -15.55 8.68
N SER A 130 -12.68 -15.38 8.34
CA SER A 130 -12.28 -14.31 7.41
C SER A 130 -12.84 -14.52 6.00
N LYS A 131 -13.02 -15.77 5.56
CA LYS A 131 -13.64 -16.04 4.25
C LYS A 131 -15.11 -15.63 4.22
N GLU A 132 -15.85 -15.93 5.29
CA GLU A 132 -17.25 -15.52 5.40
C GLU A 132 -17.36 -14.00 5.54
N ALA A 133 -16.49 -13.37 6.32
CA ALA A 133 -16.41 -11.91 6.41
C ALA A 133 -16.24 -11.26 5.04
N PHE A 134 -15.29 -11.75 4.24
CA PHE A 134 -15.13 -11.24 2.87
C PHE A 134 -16.32 -11.50 1.97
N ARG A 135 -16.91 -12.70 2.02
CA ARG A 135 -18.08 -13.01 1.19
C ARG A 135 -19.24 -12.08 1.50
N ASN A 136 -19.57 -11.95 2.78
CA ASN A 136 -20.70 -11.15 3.25
C ASN A 136 -20.47 -9.66 3.06
N PHE A 137 -19.23 -9.17 3.15
CA PHE A 137 -18.92 -7.77 2.88
C PHE A 137 -19.23 -7.38 1.43
N TRP A 138 -19.00 -8.29 0.48
CA TRP A 138 -19.30 -8.09 -0.94
C TRP A 138 -20.69 -8.61 -1.34
N GLU A 139 -21.62 -8.78 -0.41
CA GLU A 139 -23.03 -9.02 -0.74
C GLU A 139 -23.73 -7.69 -0.99
N ALA A 140 -24.52 -7.61 -2.07
CA ALA A 140 -25.31 -6.41 -2.39
C ALA A 140 -26.19 -5.98 -1.21
N ASP A 141 -26.87 -6.95 -0.57
CA ASP A 141 -27.71 -6.72 0.61
C ASP A 141 -26.98 -6.01 1.76
N TYR A 142 -25.71 -6.37 2.02
CA TYR A 142 -24.92 -5.72 3.06
C TYR A 142 -24.50 -4.31 2.65
N LEU A 143 -24.01 -4.14 1.43
CA LEU A 143 -23.57 -2.85 0.91
C LEU A 143 -24.74 -1.84 0.87
N ASP A 144 -25.93 -2.28 0.48
CA ASP A 144 -27.15 -1.47 0.49
C ASP A 144 -27.61 -1.13 1.91
N ALA A 145 -27.54 -2.10 2.83
CA ALA A 145 -27.98 -1.90 4.21
C ALA A 145 -27.10 -0.90 4.99
N VAL A 146 -25.78 -0.96 4.78
CA VAL A 146 -24.81 -0.04 5.42
C VAL A 146 -24.72 1.29 4.68
N GLY A 147 -24.98 1.29 3.38
CA GLY A 147 -24.74 2.42 2.51
C GLY A 147 -23.44 2.21 1.72
N PRO A 148 -23.48 2.20 0.38
CA PRO A 148 -22.34 1.86 -0.46
C PRO A 148 -21.11 2.72 -0.18
N GLY A 149 -21.31 4.03 0.01
CA GLY A 149 -20.22 4.96 0.31
C GLY A 149 -19.53 4.69 1.65
N GLU A 150 -20.25 4.23 2.68
CA GLU A 150 -19.64 3.89 3.97
C GLU A 150 -18.86 2.58 3.89
N ALA A 151 -19.44 1.55 3.24
CA ALA A 151 -18.78 0.27 3.07
C ALA A 151 -17.50 0.41 2.22
N LEU A 152 -17.58 1.14 1.10
CA LEU A 152 -16.44 1.37 0.22
C LEU A 152 -15.38 2.26 0.88
N ALA A 153 -15.76 3.25 1.69
CA ALA A 153 -14.80 4.06 2.45
C ALA A 153 -13.99 3.20 3.44
N PHE A 154 -14.63 2.28 4.17
CA PHE A 154 -13.90 1.31 5.00
C PHE A 154 -12.89 0.49 4.18
N PHE A 155 -13.30 0.00 3.00
CA PHE A 155 -12.38 -0.75 2.16
C PHE A 155 -11.18 0.12 1.72
N ASP A 156 -11.44 1.32 1.23
CA ASP A 156 -10.41 2.22 0.72
C ASP A 156 -9.47 2.75 1.81
N ASP A 157 -9.96 2.97 3.02
CA ASP A 157 -9.17 3.51 4.13
C ASP A 157 -8.42 2.44 4.92
N ASP A 158 -9.04 1.27 5.15
CA ASP A 158 -8.50 0.25 6.06
C ASP A 158 -7.89 -0.96 5.33
N ILE A 159 -8.46 -1.36 4.18
CA ILE A 159 -8.07 -2.60 3.48
C ILE A 159 -7.13 -2.33 2.31
N ARG A 160 -7.50 -1.42 1.40
CA ARG A 160 -6.73 -1.07 0.20
C ARG A 160 -5.27 -0.73 0.51
N PRO A 161 -4.93 0.10 1.52
CA PRO A 161 -3.54 0.46 1.77
C PRO A 161 -2.69 -0.72 2.26
N LEU A 162 -3.31 -1.77 2.80
CA LEU A 162 -2.61 -3.00 3.19
C LEU A 162 -2.33 -3.87 1.95
N MET A 163 -3.32 -4.00 1.07
CA MET A 163 -3.21 -4.74 -0.20
C MET A 163 -2.18 -4.13 -1.14
N GLU A 164 -2.18 -2.81 -1.28
CA GLU A 164 -1.24 -2.06 -2.12
C GLU A 164 0.21 -2.28 -1.71
N THR A 165 0.47 -2.73 -0.48
CA THR A 165 1.84 -2.99 -0.04
C THR A 165 2.41 -4.32 -0.53
N ASN A 166 1.64 -5.14 -1.25
CA ASN A 166 2.03 -6.46 -1.71
C ASN A 166 2.98 -6.43 -2.93
N PHE A 167 4.23 -6.02 -2.68
CA PHE A 167 5.31 -6.03 -3.65
C PHE A 167 6.36 -7.07 -3.27
N PHE A 168 6.74 -7.91 -4.23
CA PHE A 168 7.85 -8.84 -4.11
C PHE A 168 9.05 -8.37 -4.93
N ARG A 169 10.21 -8.95 -4.66
CA ARG A 169 11.41 -8.77 -5.50
C ARG A 169 11.42 -9.92 -6.51
N GLY A 170 11.41 -9.59 -7.81
CA GLY A 170 11.66 -10.54 -8.90
C GLY A 170 13.09 -11.04 -8.93
#